data_AF-A0A4Q3EU46-F1
#
_entry.id   AF-A0A4Q3EU46-F1
#
_cell.length_a   1.000
_cell.length_b   1.000
_cell.length_c   1.000
_cell.angle_alpha   90.00
_cell.angle_beta   90.00
_cell.angle_gamma   90.00
#
_symmetry.space_group_name_H-M   'P 1'
#
loop_
_entity.id
_entity.type
_entity.pdbx_description
1 polymer ?
#
loop_
_entity_poly.entity_id
_entity_poly.type
_entity_poly.pdbx_seq_one_letter_code
_entity_poly.pdbx_strand_id
1 'polypeptide(L)'
;MKFWFVCLLVFSFFSGFAQADEDAEPMLSPRILALDTTLSIANRFGEEISNVATGYQYAFADNSQPRTVKKVYKTDNNETLKIEYKYTTEANEETGNAGKPVVIFQRISGEAGLMAKIYTFLFKTPVTADQLAAYSTQGIDIVYMGQTHQFIFQPDDYAPGYWEMTFVK
;
A
#
# COMPACT_ATOMS: atom_id res chain seq x y z
N MET A 1 -37.82 56.68 -22.59
CA MET A 1 -38.53 56.40 -23.85
C MET A 1 -37.50 56.24 -24.97
N LYS A 2 -37.69 55.20 -25.81
CA LYS A 2 -37.12 54.94 -27.16
C LYS A 2 -35.69 54.35 -27.27
N PHE A 3 -35.68 53.01 -27.25
CA PHE A 3 -35.16 52.06 -28.27
C PHE A 3 -34.62 52.67 -29.59
N TRP A 4 -33.65 52.15 -30.37
CA TRP A 4 -32.87 50.90 -30.49
C TRP A 4 -31.68 51.27 -31.41
N PHE A 5 -30.53 50.60 -31.31
CA PHE A 5 -29.96 49.92 -32.48
C PHE A 5 -28.92 48.87 -32.06
N VAL A 6 -29.11 47.70 -32.63
CA VAL A 6 -28.34 46.47 -32.52
C VAL A 6 -27.01 46.62 -33.27
N CYS A 7 -25.89 46.25 -32.62
CA CYS A 7 -24.70 45.79 -33.33
C CYS A 7 -24.16 44.55 -32.61
N LEU A 8 -24.62 43.42 -33.10
CA LEU A 8 -24.23 42.07 -32.69
C LEU A 8 -22.92 41.75 -33.40
N LEU A 9 -21.78 41.89 -32.71
CA LEU A 9 -20.48 41.46 -33.21
C LEU A 9 -20.08 40.17 -32.50
N VAL A 10 -20.38 39.06 -33.18
CA VAL A 10 -19.86 37.74 -32.89
C VAL A 10 -18.37 37.76 -33.23
N PHE A 11 -17.51 37.82 -32.23
CA PHE A 11 -16.12 37.40 -32.36
C PHE A 11 -15.95 36.08 -31.60
N SER A 12 -16.14 34.99 -32.36
CA SER A 12 -15.75 33.65 -31.96
C SER A 12 -14.23 33.57 -31.88
N PHE A 13 -13.66 33.81 -30.71
CA PHE A 13 -12.33 33.29 -30.38
C PHE A 13 -12.52 31.98 -29.61
N PHE A 14 -12.49 30.88 -30.36
CA PHE A 14 -12.08 29.60 -29.80
C PHE A 14 -10.65 29.76 -29.28
N SER A 15 -10.47 29.65 -27.97
CA SER A 15 -9.16 29.52 -27.35
C SER A 15 -9.31 28.67 -26.10
N GLY A 16 -9.13 27.36 -26.29
CA GLY A 16 -8.73 26.41 -25.26
C GLY A 16 -9.75 26.12 -24.17
N PHE A 17 -10.55 25.08 -24.38
CA PHE A 17 -10.88 24.19 -23.27
C PHE A 17 -9.55 23.63 -22.73
N ALA A 18 -8.99 24.25 -21.69
CA ALA A 18 -8.10 23.55 -20.78
C ALA A 18 -9.01 22.78 -19.81
N GLN A 19 -9.55 21.66 -20.28
CA GLN A 19 -10.04 20.61 -19.40
C GLN A 19 -8.88 19.63 -19.25
N ALA A 20 -8.17 19.69 -18.12
CA ALA A 20 -7.26 18.64 -17.71
C ALA A 20 -7.19 18.63 -16.18
N ASP A 21 -8.00 17.73 -15.61
CA ASP A 21 -7.87 17.06 -14.31
C ASP A 21 -7.65 17.93 -13.06
N GLU A 22 -8.73 18.53 -12.56
CA GLU A 22 -8.81 18.99 -11.15
C GLU A 22 -9.44 17.97 -10.20
N ASP A 23 -9.90 16.81 -10.69
CA ASP A 23 -10.63 15.80 -9.89
C ASP A 23 -9.84 14.51 -9.62
N ALA A 24 -8.53 14.49 -9.87
CA ALA A 24 -7.70 13.37 -9.42
C ALA A 24 -7.51 13.49 -7.90
N GLU A 25 -8.42 12.87 -7.14
CA GLU A 25 -8.21 12.57 -5.72
C GLU A 25 -6.75 12.11 -5.53
N PRO A 26 -6.00 12.68 -4.58
CA PRO A 26 -4.58 12.35 -4.44
C PRO A 26 -4.44 10.85 -4.20
N MET A 27 -3.96 10.13 -5.22
CA MET A 27 -3.76 8.69 -5.12
C MET A 27 -2.82 8.40 -3.95
N LEU A 28 -3.26 7.53 -3.05
CA LEU A 28 -2.48 7.10 -1.90
C LEU A 28 -1.12 6.55 -2.38
N SER A 29 -0.04 7.04 -1.78
CA SER A 29 1.32 6.63 -2.14
C SER A 29 2.10 6.24 -0.88
N PRO A 30 2.33 4.93 -0.65
CA PRO A 30 3.08 4.49 0.52
C PRO A 30 4.57 4.85 0.36
N ARG A 31 5.21 5.20 1.48
CA ARG A 31 6.63 5.56 1.55
C ARG A 31 7.56 4.40 1.17
N ILE A 32 7.19 3.18 1.53
CA ILE A 32 8.00 1.98 1.31
C ILE A 32 7.10 0.76 1.17
N LEU A 33 7.40 -0.09 0.19
CA LEU A 33 6.85 -1.43 0.01
C LEU A 33 7.96 -2.38 -0.43
N ALA A 34 7.77 -3.67 -0.18
CA ALA A 34 8.62 -4.73 -0.72
C ALA A 34 8.20 -5.17 -2.12
N LEU A 35 7.03 -4.73 -2.64
CA LEU A 35 6.55 -5.05 -3.98
C LEU A 35 7.58 -4.67 -5.05
N ASP A 36 7.68 -5.51 -6.09
CA ASP A 36 8.61 -5.35 -7.21
C ASP A 36 10.09 -5.30 -6.83
N THR A 37 10.40 -5.72 -5.61
CA THR A 37 11.78 -5.90 -5.14
C THR A 37 12.13 -7.37 -4.97
N THR A 38 13.43 -7.66 -4.84
CA THR A 38 13.88 -9.01 -4.52
C THR A 38 13.61 -9.34 -3.06
N LEU A 39 13.46 -10.62 -2.72
CA LEU A 39 13.33 -11.06 -1.31
C LEU A 39 14.47 -10.56 -0.41
N SER A 40 15.68 -10.44 -0.94
CA SER A 40 16.81 -9.87 -0.21
C SER A 40 16.60 -8.39 0.16
N ILE A 41 15.93 -7.62 -0.70
CA ILE A 41 15.59 -6.21 -0.46
C ILE A 41 14.35 -6.10 0.45
N ALA A 42 13.37 -7.01 0.33
CA ALA A 42 12.20 -7.11 1.21
C ALA A 42 12.55 -7.27 2.70
N ASN A 43 13.75 -7.76 3.02
CA ASN A 43 14.25 -7.79 4.41
C ASN A 43 14.38 -6.38 5.01
N ARG A 44 14.78 -5.38 4.21
CA ARG A 44 14.89 -3.97 4.64
C ARG A 44 13.53 -3.38 5.02
N PHE A 45 12.46 -3.77 4.31
CA PHE A 45 11.10 -3.40 4.71
C PHE A 45 10.77 -3.94 6.10
N GLY A 46 11.15 -5.20 6.38
CA GLY A 46 10.94 -5.79 7.70
C GLY A 46 11.67 -5.04 8.82
N GLU A 47 12.88 -4.53 8.55
CA GLU A 47 13.65 -3.69 9.48
C GLU A 47 12.93 -2.35 9.75
N GLU A 48 12.47 -1.67 8.70
CA GLU A 48 11.72 -0.41 8.84
C GLU A 48 10.41 -0.58 9.62
N ILE A 49 9.64 -1.63 9.33
CA ILE A 49 8.44 -1.94 10.11
C ILE A 49 8.77 -2.30 11.55
N SER A 50 9.87 -3.03 11.80
CA SER A 50 10.28 -3.36 13.17
C SER A 50 10.62 -2.12 14.01
N ASN A 51 11.15 -1.06 13.39
CA ASN A 51 11.41 0.21 14.07
C ASN A 51 10.11 0.90 14.52
N VAL A 52 9.03 0.75 13.74
CA VAL A 52 7.69 1.26 14.09
C VAL A 52 7.01 0.37 15.15
N ALA A 53 7.26 -0.94 15.07
CA ALA A 53 6.71 -1.96 15.95
C ALA A 53 7.52 -2.13 17.24
N THR A 54 7.81 -1.03 17.95
CA THR A 54 8.56 -1.09 19.21
C THR A 54 7.89 -2.03 20.21
N GLY A 55 8.66 -2.96 20.78
CA GLY A 55 8.17 -4.00 21.70
C GLY A 55 7.87 -5.34 21.02
N TYR A 56 7.82 -5.39 19.69
CA TYR A 56 7.69 -6.64 18.93
C TYR A 56 9.07 -7.19 18.58
N GLN A 57 9.37 -8.39 19.06
CA GLN A 57 10.63 -9.09 18.80
C GLN A 57 10.43 -10.19 17.75
N TYR A 58 11.41 -10.37 16.87
CA TYR A 58 11.36 -11.45 15.88
C TYR A 58 11.28 -12.81 16.59
N ALA A 59 10.26 -13.59 16.25
CA ALA A 59 10.05 -14.92 16.81
C ALA A 59 10.56 -16.01 15.85
N PHE A 60 10.02 -16.04 14.62
CA PHE A 60 10.42 -17.03 13.61
C PHE A 60 9.98 -16.62 12.20
N ALA A 61 10.51 -17.32 11.19
CA ALA A 61 10.05 -17.27 9.82
C ALA A 61 9.42 -18.63 9.44
N ASP A 62 8.23 -18.57 8.86
CA ASP A 62 7.51 -19.69 8.28
C ASP A 62 7.62 -19.64 6.76
N ASN A 63 8.31 -20.64 6.21
CA ASN A 63 8.50 -20.86 4.78
C ASN A 63 7.91 -22.22 4.35
N SER A 64 6.91 -22.72 5.08
CA SER A 64 6.29 -24.03 4.83
C SER A 64 5.54 -24.08 3.50
N GLN A 65 5.04 -22.93 3.02
CA GLN A 65 4.36 -22.82 1.74
C GLN A 65 5.34 -22.41 0.63
N PRO A 66 5.31 -23.10 -0.52
CA PRO A 66 6.10 -22.69 -1.68
C PRO A 66 5.83 -21.23 -2.04
N ARG A 67 6.89 -20.50 -2.40
CA ARG A 67 6.82 -19.11 -2.87
C ARG A 67 6.21 -18.11 -1.88
N THR A 68 6.19 -18.48 -0.60
CA THR A 68 5.66 -17.64 0.48
C THR A 68 6.68 -17.56 1.61
N VAL A 69 6.92 -16.35 2.10
CA VAL A 69 7.75 -16.09 3.29
C VAL A 69 6.89 -15.35 4.29
N LYS A 70 6.74 -15.90 5.49
CA LYS A 70 6.02 -15.23 6.58
C LYS A 70 6.95 -15.02 7.76
N LYS A 71 7.13 -13.77 8.16
CA LYS A 71 7.87 -13.40 9.38
C LYS A 71 6.89 -13.09 10.49
N VAL A 72 7.13 -13.67 11.66
CA VAL A 72 6.30 -13.48 12.84
C VAL A 72 7.13 -12.82 13.93
N TYR A 73 6.57 -11.76 14.50
CA TYR A 73 7.12 -11.01 15.63
C TYR A 73 6.11 -11.06 16.77
N LYS A 74 6.60 -11.02 18.02
CA LYS A 74 5.78 -11.14 19.21
C LYS A 74 6.17 -10.16 20.31
N THR A 75 5.20 -9.78 21.13
CA THR A 75 5.45 -9.12 22.43
C THR A 75 5.49 -10.17 23.55
N ASP A 76 5.90 -9.75 24.76
CA ASP A 76 5.87 -10.60 25.96
C ASP A 76 4.46 -11.08 26.31
N ASN A 77 3.43 -10.33 25.89
CA ASN A 77 2.02 -10.65 26.06
C ASN A 77 1.45 -11.54 24.94
N ASN A 78 2.30 -12.07 24.05
CA ASN A 78 1.93 -12.85 22.87
C ASN A 78 1.08 -12.12 21.82
N GLU A 79 1.07 -10.78 21.80
CA GLU A 79 0.54 -10.05 20.63
C GLU A 79 1.43 -10.32 19.43
N THR A 80 0.85 -10.40 18.24
CA THR A 80 1.57 -10.83 17.04
C THR A 80 1.56 -9.77 15.95
N LEU A 81 2.73 -9.54 15.36
CA LEU A 81 2.89 -8.86 14.09
C LEU A 81 3.34 -9.89 13.07
N LYS A 82 2.64 -9.98 11.95
CA LYS A 82 2.94 -10.89 10.85
C LYS A 82 3.22 -10.08 9.59
N ILE A 83 4.32 -10.39 8.92
CA ILE A 83 4.65 -9.84 7.60
C ILE A 83 4.78 -11.01 6.65
N GLU A 84 3.93 -11.06 5.63
CA GLU A 84 3.90 -12.10 4.61
C GLU A 84 4.28 -11.52 3.25
N TYR A 85 5.11 -12.25 2.52
CA TYR A 85 5.45 -11.98 1.13
C TYR A 85 5.14 -13.20 0.29
N LYS A 86 4.51 -13.00 -0.88
CA LYS A 86 4.50 -14.00 -1.95
C LYS A 86 5.34 -13.48 -3.10
N TYR A 87 6.09 -14.38 -3.71
CA TYR A 87 7.02 -14.03 -4.77
C TYR A 87 6.87 -14.94 -5.98
N THR A 88 7.19 -14.41 -7.15
CA THR A 88 7.34 -15.20 -8.37
C THR A 88 8.80 -15.22 -8.79
N THR A 89 9.19 -16.24 -9.55
CA THR A 89 10.49 -16.29 -10.20
C THR A 89 10.25 -16.04 -11.68
N GLU A 90 10.53 -14.84 -12.15
CA GLU A 90 10.45 -14.55 -13.59
C GLU A 90 11.62 -15.28 -14.26
N ALA A 91 11.34 -16.17 -15.21
CA ALA A 91 12.40 -16.82 -15.97
C ALA A 91 13.08 -15.77 -16.85
N ASN A 92 14.41 -15.68 -16.79
CA ASN A 92 15.13 -14.86 -17.75
C ASN A 92 15.29 -15.69 -19.03
N GLU A 93 14.40 -15.46 -19.99
CA GLU A 93 14.33 -16.21 -21.25
C GLU A 93 15.65 -16.18 -22.04
N GLU A 94 16.48 -15.13 -21.86
CA GLU A 94 17.75 -14.98 -22.58
C GLU A 94 18.90 -15.82 -22.02
N THR A 95 18.86 -16.18 -20.73
CA THR A 95 20.03 -16.78 -20.05
C THR A 95 19.81 -18.21 -19.57
N GLY A 96 18.59 -18.74 -19.66
CA GLY A 96 18.24 -20.08 -19.17
C GLY A 96 18.39 -20.27 -17.66
N ASN A 97 18.77 -19.22 -16.93
CA ASN A 97 18.89 -19.22 -15.48
C ASN A 97 17.53 -18.94 -14.85
N ALA A 98 17.22 -19.64 -13.75
CA ALA A 98 16.12 -19.26 -12.88
C ALA A 98 16.32 -17.80 -12.47
N GLY A 99 15.40 -16.92 -12.86
CA GLY A 99 15.56 -15.50 -12.56
C GLY A 99 15.43 -15.20 -11.08
N LYS A 100 15.46 -13.91 -10.74
CA LYS A 100 15.45 -13.51 -9.32
C LYS A 100 14.02 -13.57 -8.78
N PRO A 101 13.82 -14.01 -7.52
CA PRO A 101 12.51 -13.97 -6.90
C PRO A 101 12.08 -12.51 -6.70
N VAL A 102 10.93 -12.14 -7.24
CA VAL A 102 10.33 -10.79 -7.16
C VAL A 102 9.04 -10.87 -6.34
N VAL A 103 8.89 -9.99 -5.37
CA VAL A 103 7.70 -9.93 -4.51
C VAL A 103 6.52 -9.34 -5.30
N ILE A 104 5.40 -10.08 -5.32
CA ILE A 104 4.16 -9.69 -6.00
C ILE A 104 3.01 -9.42 -5.03
N PHE A 105 3.22 -9.76 -3.76
CA PHE A 105 2.23 -9.65 -2.71
C PHE A 105 2.94 -9.34 -1.40
N GLN A 106 2.39 -8.40 -0.65
CA GLN A 106 2.82 -8.08 0.71
C GLN A 106 1.58 -7.97 1.59
N ARG A 107 1.59 -8.67 2.72
CA ARG A 107 0.57 -8.51 3.75
C ARG A 107 1.21 -8.25 5.11
N ILE A 108 0.63 -7.32 5.86
CA ILE A 108 1.01 -7.01 7.23
C ILE A 108 -0.24 -7.21 8.08
N SER A 109 -0.16 -7.96 9.18
CA SER A 109 -1.25 -8.04 10.13
C SER A 109 -0.81 -7.94 11.58
N GLY A 110 -1.67 -7.38 12.41
CA GLY A 110 -1.41 -7.13 13.82
C GLY A 110 -2.57 -6.42 14.50
N GLU A 111 -2.40 -6.10 15.78
CA GLU A 111 -3.41 -5.38 16.56
C GLU A 111 -3.65 -3.94 16.06
N ALA A 112 -4.85 -3.40 16.30
CA ALA A 112 -5.27 -2.07 15.85
C ALA A 112 -4.27 -0.95 16.19
N GLY A 113 -3.76 -0.92 17.43
CA GLY A 113 -2.79 0.09 17.86
C GLY A 113 -1.49 0.07 17.05
N LEU A 114 -0.98 -1.12 16.73
CA LEU A 114 0.19 -1.29 15.88
C LEU A 114 -0.12 -0.93 14.42
N MET A 115 -1.24 -1.41 13.90
CA MET A 115 -1.62 -1.20 12.50
C MET A 115 -1.87 0.28 12.19
N ALA A 116 -2.39 1.06 13.14
CA ALA A 116 -2.50 2.50 13.02
C ALA A 116 -1.13 3.21 12.94
N LYS A 117 -0.13 2.75 13.71
CA LYS A 117 1.26 3.27 13.62
C LYS A 117 1.89 2.92 12.28
N ILE A 118 1.72 1.69 11.81
CA ILE A 118 2.23 1.23 10.50
C ILE A 118 1.56 2.02 9.37
N TYR A 119 0.24 2.22 9.42
CA TYR A 119 -0.48 3.07 8.47
C TYR A 119 0.08 4.49 8.44
N THR A 120 0.24 5.10 9.61
CA THR A 120 0.81 6.45 9.74
C THR A 120 2.21 6.53 9.16
N PHE A 121 3.05 5.52 9.40
CA PHE A 121 4.39 5.45 8.85
C PHE A 121 4.40 5.35 7.32
N LEU A 122 3.53 4.49 6.75
CA LEU A 122 3.48 4.24 5.32
C LEU A 122 2.91 5.44 4.56
N PHE A 123 1.80 6.00 5.00
CA PHE A 123 1.07 7.02 4.25
C PHE A 123 1.31 8.45 4.75
N LYS A 124 2.08 8.62 5.83
CA LYS A 124 2.34 9.92 6.48
C LYS A 124 1.07 10.63 6.96
N THR A 125 -0.04 9.90 7.08
CA THR A 125 -1.31 10.38 7.60
C THR A 125 -1.47 9.89 9.03
N PRO A 126 -1.49 10.77 10.05
CA PRO A 126 -1.69 10.35 11.43
C PRO A 126 -3.05 9.68 11.62
N VAL A 127 -3.02 8.42 12.07
CA VAL A 127 -4.22 7.62 12.35
C VAL A 127 -4.09 6.98 13.72
N THR A 128 -5.19 6.96 14.49
CA THR A 128 -5.30 6.22 15.76
C THR A 128 -6.03 4.89 15.56
N ALA A 129 -5.94 3.99 16.54
CA ALA A 129 -6.60 2.68 16.48
C ALA A 129 -8.11 2.79 16.21
N ASP A 130 -8.79 3.74 16.88
CA ASP A 130 -10.24 3.95 16.75
C ASP A 130 -10.65 4.53 15.38
N GLN A 131 -9.69 5.10 14.65
CA GLN A 131 -9.92 5.70 13.34
C GLN A 131 -9.74 4.70 12.19
N LEU A 132 -9.16 3.52 12.41
CA LEU A 132 -8.82 2.58 11.33
C LEU A 132 -10.01 2.21 10.44
N ALA A 133 -11.21 2.09 11.02
CA ALA A 133 -12.42 1.77 10.28
C ALA A 133 -12.75 2.81 9.19
N ALA A 134 -12.46 4.10 9.44
CA ALA A 134 -12.67 5.17 8.46
C ALA A 134 -11.71 5.10 7.27
N TYR A 135 -10.57 4.41 7.43
CA TYR A 135 -9.58 4.19 6.38
C TYR A 135 -9.68 2.79 5.76
N SER A 136 -10.64 1.98 6.20
CA SER A 136 -10.83 0.64 5.67
C SER A 136 -11.25 0.69 4.21
N THR A 137 -10.74 -0.24 3.43
CA THR A 137 -10.99 -0.34 2.01
C THR A 137 -10.95 -1.80 1.58
N GLN A 138 -11.88 -2.17 0.69
CA GLN A 138 -11.96 -3.48 0.06
C GLN A 138 -11.13 -3.58 -1.23
N GLY A 139 -10.33 -2.55 -1.53
CA GLY A 139 -9.51 -2.45 -2.73
C GLY A 139 -9.56 -1.06 -3.31
N ILE A 140 -8.43 -0.36 -3.27
CA ILE A 140 -8.19 0.89 -4.00
C ILE A 140 -6.82 0.83 -4.68
N ASP A 141 -6.66 1.64 -5.71
CA ASP A 141 -5.38 1.80 -6.38
C ASP A 141 -4.47 2.73 -5.57
N ILE A 142 -3.21 2.32 -5.44
CA ILE A 142 -2.13 3.11 -4.88
C ILE A 142 -1.00 3.23 -5.89
N VAL A 143 -0.22 4.31 -5.79
CA VAL A 143 0.95 4.51 -6.66
C VAL A 143 2.23 4.36 -5.85
N TYR A 144 3.08 3.43 -6.27
CA TYR A 144 4.40 3.21 -5.68
C TYR A 144 5.44 3.04 -6.78
N MET A 145 6.54 3.82 -6.71
CA MET A 145 7.62 3.82 -7.71
C MET A 145 7.15 3.95 -9.17
N GLY A 146 6.05 4.68 -9.40
CA GLY A 146 5.48 4.90 -10.73
C GLY A 146 4.61 3.75 -11.26
N GLN A 147 4.37 2.71 -10.45
CA GLN A 147 3.47 1.61 -10.76
C GLN A 147 2.21 1.69 -9.90
N THR A 148 1.11 1.18 -10.45
CA THR A 148 -0.16 1.07 -9.72
C THR A 148 -0.24 -0.31 -9.08
N HIS A 149 -0.65 -0.37 -7.82
CA HIS A 149 -0.87 -1.59 -7.08
C HIS A 149 -2.23 -1.54 -6.39
N GLN A 150 -2.78 -2.71 -6.11
CA GLN A 150 -4.00 -2.81 -5.32
C GLN A 150 -3.67 -2.75 -3.82
N PHE A 151 -4.43 -1.95 -3.08
CA PHE A 151 -4.33 -1.82 -1.63
C PHE A 151 -5.66 -2.16 -0.95
N ILE A 152 -5.60 -3.05 0.03
CA ILE A 152 -6.74 -3.47 0.86
C ILE A 152 -6.37 -3.25 2.33
N PHE A 153 -7.30 -2.71 3.11
CA PHE A 153 -7.11 -2.52 4.55
C PHE A 153 -8.41 -2.79 5.30
N GLN A 154 -8.40 -3.81 6.16
CA GLN A 154 -9.61 -4.34 6.76
C GLN A 154 -9.32 -5.09 8.08
N PRO A 155 -10.34 -5.39 8.89
CA PRO A 155 -10.19 -6.29 10.03
C PRO A 155 -9.67 -7.67 9.59
N ASP A 156 -8.75 -8.24 10.37
CA ASP A 156 -8.21 -9.60 10.19
C ASP A 156 -9.13 -10.62 10.89
N ASP A 157 -9.32 -11.80 10.30
CA ASP A 157 -10.15 -12.87 10.85
C ASP A 157 -9.46 -13.66 11.97
N TYR A 158 -8.16 -13.44 12.17
CA TYR A 158 -7.36 -14.13 13.18
C TYR A 158 -7.87 -13.94 14.62
N ALA A 159 -8.18 -12.70 15.03
CA ALA A 159 -8.69 -12.39 16.37
C ALA A 159 -9.38 -11.00 16.40
N PRO A 160 -10.36 -10.77 17.30
CA PRO A 160 -10.97 -9.45 17.46
C PRO A 160 -9.94 -8.35 17.71
N GLY A 161 -10.07 -7.23 16.99
CA GLY A 161 -9.15 -6.09 17.11
C GLY A 161 -7.87 -6.22 16.28
N TYR A 162 -7.67 -7.32 15.56
CA TYR A 162 -6.62 -7.43 14.56
C TYR A 162 -7.07 -6.83 13.23
N TRP A 163 -6.09 -6.29 12.51
CA TRP A 163 -6.26 -5.68 11.20
C TRP A 163 -5.20 -6.22 10.26
N GLU A 164 -5.51 -6.28 8.98
CA GLU A 164 -4.58 -6.62 7.92
C GLU A 164 -4.52 -5.53 6.85
N MET A 165 -3.32 -5.35 6.33
CA MET A 165 -2.96 -4.42 5.29
C MET A 165 -2.32 -5.22 4.15
N THR A 166 -2.95 -5.24 2.99
CA THR A 166 -2.54 -6.09 1.87
C THR A 166 -2.25 -5.23 0.64
N PHE A 167 -1.13 -5.50 0.01
CA PHE A 167 -0.66 -4.88 -1.22
C PHE A 167 -0.42 -5.95 -2.28
N VAL A 168 -0.95 -5.75 -3.48
CA VAL A 168 -0.86 -6.72 -4.59
C VAL A 168 -0.38 -6.00 -5.85
N LYS A 169 0.58 -6.61 -6.54
CA LYS A 169 1.04 -6.15 -7.85
C LYS A 169 -0.08 -6.17 -8.88
#